data_AF-A0A519S2I3-F1
#
_entry.id   AF-A0A519S2I3-F1
#
_cell.length_a   1.000
_cell.length_b   1.000
_cell.length_c   1.000
_cell.angle_alpha   90.00
_cell.angle_beta   90.00
_cell.angle_gamma   90.00
#
_symmetry.space_group_name_H-M   'P 1'
#
loop_
_entity.id
_entity.type
_entity.pdbx_description
1 polymer ?
#
loop_
_entity_poly.entity_id
_entity_poly.type
_entity_poly.pdbx_seq_one_letter_code
_entity_poly.pdbx_strand_id
1 'polypeptide(L)'
;MNRWAAAELDSVRQATATVFYPFSGPDFLNVYTMFPTARTYVMFGLEPVGSVPSRENLENPALLPAVRKSLWSVLNFSFFRTNDMAVDLKSVNLDGAVPLLMLFAARTSSHLQSVRPVQLDAQGQLHEVADTTRTPGSNAIQGAELKLQAADGTQKTIYYFSADLSDYKLATKSAPLAYVRTLGPLTTYVKSATYLMHKSYFSKIRNLVLERSNYLLQDDSGIAMKYFPKSNWQFTYYGTYRRPINLFAKQYQPELTAAYHDSLHRARPLPFGTGYNWRQTDSNLLLAKRRAPINK
;
A
#
# COMPACT_ATOMS: atom_id res chain seq x y z
N MET A 1 13.85 -10.29 -0.52
CA MET A 1 12.69 -9.76 -1.26
C MET A 1 12.95 -9.57 -2.75
N ASN A 2 13.86 -8.68 -3.18
CA ASN A 2 14.07 -8.37 -4.62
C ASN A 2 14.25 -9.59 -5.54
N ARG A 3 15.14 -10.54 -5.21
CA ARG A 3 15.37 -11.74 -6.03
C ARG A 3 14.10 -12.59 -6.19
N TRP A 4 13.38 -12.82 -5.09
CA TRP A 4 12.12 -13.56 -5.10
C TRP A 4 11.07 -12.85 -5.97
N ALA A 5 10.89 -11.55 -5.77
CA ALA A 5 9.89 -10.79 -6.50
C ALA A 5 10.23 -10.67 -8.00
N ALA A 6 11.52 -10.63 -8.37
CA ALA A 6 11.95 -10.69 -9.77
C ALA A 6 11.62 -12.03 -10.43
N ALA A 7 11.70 -13.14 -9.70
CA ALA A 7 11.37 -14.47 -10.24
C ALA A 7 9.86 -14.74 -10.25
N GLU A 8 9.19 -14.56 -9.12
CA GLU A 8 7.79 -14.97 -8.95
C GLU A 8 6.78 -13.95 -9.51
N LEU A 9 7.19 -12.68 -9.67
CA LEU A 9 6.31 -11.62 -10.17
C LEU A 9 6.74 -11.08 -11.53
N ASP A 10 7.64 -11.74 -12.28
CA ASP A 10 8.19 -11.20 -13.55
C ASP A 10 7.08 -10.77 -14.54
N SER A 11 6.21 -11.70 -14.92
CA SER A 11 5.09 -11.41 -15.84
C SER A 11 4.12 -10.36 -15.28
N VAL A 12 3.93 -10.33 -13.96
CA VAL A 12 3.09 -9.31 -13.30
C VAL A 12 3.74 -7.95 -13.43
N ARG A 13 5.02 -7.83 -13.08
CA ARG A 13 5.83 -6.60 -13.16
C ARG A 13 5.84 -6.03 -14.57
N GLN A 14 5.98 -6.86 -15.59
CA GLN A 14 5.95 -6.42 -16.99
C GLN A 14 4.58 -5.87 -17.40
N ALA A 15 3.49 -6.44 -16.87
CA ALA A 15 2.13 -5.99 -17.14
C ALA A 15 1.68 -4.79 -16.26
N THR A 16 2.39 -4.50 -15.18
CA THR A 16 2.03 -3.44 -14.22
C THR A 16 2.53 -2.07 -14.66
N ALA A 17 1.61 -1.18 -15.06
CA ALA A 17 1.92 0.24 -15.21
C ALA A 17 1.65 1.04 -13.92
N THR A 18 0.52 0.74 -13.26
CA THR A 18 0.05 1.44 -12.06
C THR A 18 -0.18 0.47 -10.93
N VAL A 19 0.40 0.76 -9.76
CA VAL A 19 0.15 0.02 -8.52
C VAL A 19 -0.78 0.82 -7.63
N PHE A 20 -1.82 0.16 -7.12
CA PHE A 20 -2.72 0.72 -6.11
C PHE A 20 -2.46 0.09 -4.75
N TYR A 21 -2.28 0.90 -3.71
CA TYR A 21 -2.02 0.44 -2.35
C TYR A 21 -2.96 1.18 -1.36
N PRO A 22 -4.17 0.65 -1.10
CA PRO A 22 -5.25 1.36 -0.40
C PRO A 22 -5.02 1.62 1.09
N PHE A 23 -4.12 0.88 1.73
CA PHE A 23 -3.82 0.99 3.16
C PHE A 23 -2.31 0.97 3.36
N SER A 24 -1.61 1.84 2.63
CA SER A 24 -0.16 1.84 2.51
C SER A 24 0.54 2.51 3.67
N GLY A 25 -0.09 3.55 4.25
CA GLY A 25 0.66 4.59 4.94
C GLY A 25 1.85 5.07 4.08
N PRO A 26 3.02 5.34 4.67
CA PRO A 26 4.21 5.77 3.93
C PRO A 26 5.05 4.61 3.35
N ASP A 27 4.52 3.38 3.24
CA ASP A 27 5.30 2.18 2.90
C ASP A 27 5.67 2.04 1.41
N PHE A 28 6.41 3.01 0.88
CA PHE A 28 6.87 2.99 -0.50
C PHE A 28 7.95 1.92 -0.74
N LEU A 29 8.81 1.66 0.25
CA LEU A 29 9.91 0.72 0.13
C LEU A 29 9.42 -0.68 -0.27
N ASN A 30 8.38 -1.21 0.37
CA ASN A 30 7.88 -2.55 0.06
C ASN A 30 7.17 -2.60 -1.30
N VAL A 31 6.31 -1.63 -1.61
CA VAL A 31 5.59 -1.65 -2.89
C VAL A 31 6.55 -1.46 -4.08
N TYR A 32 7.58 -0.63 -3.94
CA TYR A 32 8.64 -0.50 -4.94
C TYR A 32 9.45 -1.79 -5.07
N THR A 33 9.82 -2.41 -3.95
CA THR A 33 10.54 -3.70 -3.93
C THR A 33 9.75 -4.80 -4.66
N MET A 34 8.43 -4.84 -4.51
CA MET A 34 7.57 -5.82 -5.18
C MET A 34 7.34 -5.49 -6.67
N PHE A 35 7.15 -4.21 -7.01
CA PHE A 35 6.79 -3.75 -8.35
C PHE A 35 7.69 -2.60 -8.83
N PRO A 36 9.01 -2.80 -9.01
CA PRO A 36 9.94 -1.73 -9.35
C PRO A 36 9.78 -1.24 -10.80
N THR A 37 9.08 -1.99 -11.66
CA THR A 37 8.82 -1.64 -13.06
C THR A 37 7.62 -0.69 -13.22
N ALA A 38 6.78 -0.55 -12.20
CA ALA A 38 5.63 0.34 -12.25
C ALA A 38 6.07 1.81 -12.40
N ARG A 39 5.29 2.58 -13.15
CA ARG A 39 5.51 4.01 -13.37
C ARG A 39 4.75 4.87 -12.38
N THR A 40 3.60 4.38 -11.89
CA THR A 40 2.75 5.13 -10.98
C THR A 40 2.40 4.28 -9.76
N TYR A 41 2.55 4.86 -8.58
CA TYR A 41 2.14 4.27 -7.30
C TYR A 41 1.08 5.16 -6.68
N VAL A 42 -0.12 4.65 -6.51
CA VAL A 42 -1.24 5.35 -5.87
C VAL A 42 -1.45 4.75 -4.49
N MET A 43 -1.15 5.53 -3.46
CA MET A 43 -1.00 5.12 -2.08
C MET A 43 -2.00 5.90 -1.21
N PHE A 44 -2.68 5.20 -0.30
CA PHE A 44 -3.63 5.81 0.63
C PHE A 44 -3.31 5.41 2.07
N GLY A 45 -3.38 6.39 2.97
CA GLY A 45 -3.17 6.20 4.41
C GLY A 45 -4.06 7.11 5.25
N LEU A 46 -4.11 6.87 6.56
CA LEU A 46 -4.77 7.78 7.51
C LEU A 46 -3.82 8.90 7.98
N GLU A 47 -2.53 8.71 7.70
CA GLU A 47 -1.47 9.59 8.15
C GLU A 47 -1.60 10.93 7.39
N PRO A 48 -1.36 12.07 8.05
CA PRO A 48 -1.29 13.35 7.36
C PRO A 48 -0.32 13.31 6.19
N VAL A 49 -0.59 14.09 5.15
CA VAL A 49 0.32 14.22 4.00
C VAL A 49 1.67 14.75 4.46
N GLY A 50 1.64 15.83 5.26
CA GLY A 50 2.84 16.52 5.73
C GLY A 50 3.47 17.39 4.64
N SER A 51 4.69 17.82 4.90
CA SER A 51 5.43 18.76 4.06
C SER A 51 6.87 18.28 3.79
N VAL A 52 7.53 18.90 2.81
CA VAL A 52 8.97 18.72 2.60
C VAL A 52 9.70 19.34 3.80
N PRO A 53 10.57 18.59 4.51
CA PRO A 53 11.31 19.15 5.64
C PRO A 53 12.08 20.41 5.26
N SER A 54 11.90 21.49 6.01
CA SER A 54 12.68 22.71 5.82
C SER A 54 14.15 22.48 6.23
N ARG A 55 15.04 23.40 5.85
CA ARG A 55 16.45 23.35 6.29
C ARG A 55 16.57 23.33 7.82
N GLU A 56 15.76 24.12 8.51
CA GLU A 56 15.71 24.14 9.97
C GLU A 56 15.26 22.80 10.54
N ASN A 57 14.25 22.15 9.94
CA ASN A 57 13.84 20.81 10.34
C ASN A 57 14.96 19.78 10.14
N LEU A 58 15.73 19.89 9.05
CA LEU A 58 16.85 18.98 8.75
C LEU A 58 18.05 19.18 9.69
N GLU A 59 18.28 20.41 10.14
CA GLU A 59 19.32 20.76 11.11
C GLU A 59 18.92 20.39 12.56
N ASN A 60 17.64 20.13 12.82
CA ASN A 60 17.15 19.73 14.13
C ASN A 60 17.69 18.33 14.54
N PRO A 61 18.49 18.22 15.61
CA PRO A 61 19.06 16.95 16.05
C PRO A 61 18.01 15.93 16.50
N ALA A 62 16.79 16.35 16.80
CA ALA A 62 15.67 15.46 17.16
C ALA A 62 15.03 14.75 15.96
N LEU A 63 15.29 15.20 14.72
CA LEU A 63 14.71 14.61 13.51
C LEU A 63 15.18 13.16 13.32
N LEU A 64 16.48 12.89 13.38
CA LEU A 64 17.01 11.55 13.14
C LEU A 64 16.49 10.52 14.16
N PRO A 65 16.45 10.79 15.48
CA PRO A 65 15.76 9.95 16.44
C PRO A 65 14.28 9.73 16.12
N ALA A 66 13.53 10.77 15.72
CA ALA A 66 12.12 10.64 15.36
C ALA A 66 11.91 9.75 14.13
N VAL A 67 12.73 9.93 13.09
CA VAL A 67 12.75 9.06 11.90
C VAL A 67 13.06 7.62 12.29
N ARG A 68 14.13 7.37 13.08
CA ARG A 68 14.49 6.02 13.53
C ARG A 68 13.35 5.36 14.31
N LYS A 69 12.67 6.10 15.18
CA LYS A 69 11.51 5.61 15.93
C LYS A 69 10.36 5.22 15.00
N SER A 70 9.97 6.11 14.08
CA SER A 70 8.88 5.86 13.14
C SER A 70 9.13 4.63 12.24
N LEU A 71 10.38 4.38 11.88
CA LEU A 71 10.79 3.25 11.04
C LEU A 71 10.98 1.94 11.81
N TRP A 72 11.04 1.98 13.14
CA TRP A 72 11.43 0.81 13.92
C TRP A 72 10.52 -0.39 13.65
N SER A 73 9.20 -0.19 13.62
CA SER A 73 8.25 -1.27 13.38
C SER A 73 8.36 -1.87 11.97
N VAL A 74 8.44 -1.02 10.94
CA VAL A 74 8.52 -1.49 9.55
C VAL A 74 9.83 -2.20 9.26
N LEU A 75 10.94 -1.77 9.87
CA LEU A 75 12.25 -2.39 9.67
C LEU A 75 12.42 -3.70 10.45
N ASN A 76 11.79 -3.84 11.63
CA ASN A 76 11.90 -5.06 12.44
C ASN A 76 10.83 -6.11 12.10
N PHE A 77 9.64 -5.67 11.70
CA PHE A 77 8.48 -6.55 11.51
C PHE A 77 7.88 -6.48 10.12
N SER A 78 8.49 -5.74 9.18
CA SER A 78 7.99 -5.57 7.81
C SER A 78 6.64 -4.81 7.72
N PHE A 79 6.16 -4.13 8.76
CA PHE A 79 4.97 -3.27 8.67
C PHE A 79 4.97 -2.13 9.68
N PHE A 80 4.27 -1.04 9.34
CA PHE A 80 4.00 0.04 10.28
C PHE A 80 2.85 -0.31 11.22
N ARG A 81 2.96 0.07 12.49
CA ARG A 81 1.85 -0.01 13.44
C ARG A 81 1.01 1.26 13.36
N THR A 82 -0.29 1.12 13.08
CA THR A 82 -1.21 2.27 12.93
C THR A 82 -1.21 3.21 14.13
N ASN A 83 -1.20 2.67 15.35
CA ASN A 83 -1.16 3.50 16.57
C ASN A 83 0.15 4.30 16.69
N ASP A 84 1.28 3.68 16.33
CA ASP A 84 2.58 4.34 16.38
C ASP A 84 2.63 5.46 15.31
N MET A 85 2.15 5.18 14.08
CA MET A 85 2.06 6.18 13.00
C MET A 85 1.16 7.37 13.35
N ALA A 86 0.02 7.12 13.98
CA ALA A 86 -0.92 8.18 14.38
C ALA A 86 -0.30 9.19 15.35
N VAL A 87 0.74 8.79 16.10
CA VAL A 87 1.49 9.64 17.03
C VAL A 87 2.73 10.22 16.35
N ASP A 88 3.57 9.38 15.74
CA ASP A 88 4.88 9.78 15.25
C ASP A 88 4.80 10.75 14.07
N LEU A 89 3.83 10.56 13.17
CA LEU A 89 3.66 11.38 11.95
C LEU A 89 2.81 12.64 12.15
N LYS A 90 2.37 12.88 13.40
CA LYS A 90 1.77 14.15 13.84
C LYS A 90 2.71 14.93 14.76
N SER A 91 3.95 14.46 14.93
CA SER A 91 4.91 15.12 15.80
C SER A 91 5.51 16.34 15.13
N VAL A 92 5.92 17.33 15.94
CA VAL A 92 6.61 18.55 15.45
C VAL A 92 7.88 18.23 14.65
N ASN A 93 8.51 17.09 14.96
CA ASN A 93 9.78 16.69 14.36
C ASN A 93 9.62 15.85 13.08
N LEU A 94 8.45 15.26 12.83
CA LEU A 94 8.19 14.44 11.64
C LEU A 94 6.76 14.70 11.16
N ASP A 95 6.66 15.65 10.22
CA ASP A 95 5.39 16.12 9.67
C ASP A 95 4.91 15.20 8.53
N GLY A 96 4.01 14.27 8.85
CA GLY A 96 3.28 13.45 7.88
C GLY A 96 4.10 12.41 7.12
N ALA A 97 3.51 11.90 6.04
CA ALA A 97 4.05 10.80 5.24
C ALA A 97 5.16 11.22 4.27
N VAL A 98 5.14 12.47 3.77
CA VAL A 98 6.08 12.97 2.75
C VAL A 98 7.55 12.77 3.15
N PRO A 99 8.02 13.13 4.36
CA PRO A 99 9.42 12.91 4.75
C PRO A 99 9.86 11.45 4.67
N LEU A 100 8.97 10.51 5.04
CA LEU A 100 9.28 9.07 4.96
C LEU A 100 9.25 8.55 3.52
N LEU A 101 8.33 9.04 2.68
CA LEU A 101 8.32 8.72 1.25
C LEU A 101 9.59 9.19 0.55
N MET A 102 10.07 10.40 0.87
CA MET A 102 11.36 10.92 0.37
C MET A 102 12.53 10.05 0.80
N LEU A 103 12.56 9.65 2.08
CA LEU A 103 13.59 8.75 2.60
C LEU A 103 13.57 7.40 1.86
N PHE A 104 12.40 6.79 1.68
CA PHE A 104 12.30 5.52 0.97
C PHE A 104 12.64 5.64 -0.52
N ALA A 105 12.33 6.76 -1.17
CA ALA A 105 12.79 7.05 -2.52
C ALA A 105 14.33 7.04 -2.59
N ALA A 106 15.00 7.74 -1.66
CA ALA A 106 16.46 7.71 -1.57
C ALA A 106 17.01 6.29 -1.28
N ARG A 107 16.37 5.53 -0.38
CA ARG A 107 16.78 4.16 -0.03
C ARG A 107 16.57 3.14 -1.17
N THR A 108 15.69 3.44 -2.12
CA THR A 108 15.49 2.65 -3.34
C THR A 108 16.37 3.12 -4.51
N SER A 109 17.35 3.98 -4.24
CA SER A 109 18.24 4.58 -5.25
C SER A 109 17.48 5.39 -6.31
N SER A 110 16.32 5.93 -5.94
CA SER A 110 15.57 6.85 -6.79
C SER A 110 15.93 8.29 -6.43
N HIS A 111 16.23 9.10 -7.44
CA HIS A 111 16.46 10.53 -7.30
C HIS A 111 15.12 11.28 -7.28
N LEU A 112 14.88 12.02 -6.20
CA LEU A 112 13.68 12.86 -6.06
C LEU A 112 13.82 14.09 -6.95
N GLN A 113 12.87 14.29 -7.86
CA GLN A 113 12.87 15.43 -8.78
C GLN A 113 11.97 16.58 -8.29
N SER A 114 10.78 16.25 -7.79
CA SER A 114 9.86 17.25 -7.23
C SER A 114 8.89 16.61 -6.25
N VAL A 115 8.46 17.41 -5.27
CA VAL A 115 7.31 17.13 -4.40
C VAL A 115 6.34 18.28 -4.56
N ARG A 116 5.07 17.99 -4.84
CA ARG A 116 4.02 19.01 -4.95
C ARG A 116 2.78 18.63 -4.14
N PRO A 117 2.17 19.58 -3.42
CA PRO A 117 0.87 19.37 -2.79
C PRO A 117 -0.20 19.20 -3.88
N VAL A 118 -1.05 18.18 -3.71
CA VAL A 118 -2.18 17.92 -4.61
C VAL A 118 -3.42 17.61 -3.79
N GLN A 119 -4.59 17.69 -4.42
CA GLN A 119 -5.82 17.21 -3.82
C GLN A 119 -6.71 16.52 -4.84
N LEU A 120 -7.60 15.64 -4.35
CA LEU A 120 -8.75 15.20 -5.12
C LEU A 120 -9.94 16.10 -4.77
N ASP A 121 -10.58 16.69 -5.76
CA ASP A 121 -11.85 17.38 -5.54
C ASP A 121 -13.00 16.40 -5.23
N ALA A 122 -14.21 16.91 -5.03
CA ALA A 122 -15.38 16.07 -4.70
C ALA A 122 -15.72 15.05 -5.81
N GLN A 123 -15.31 15.30 -7.05
CA GLN A 123 -15.51 14.45 -8.21
C GLN A 123 -14.35 13.45 -8.41
N GLY A 124 -13.31 13.51 -7.59
CA GLY A 124 -12.11 12.67 -7.71
C GLY A 124 -11.14 13.14 -8.78
N GLN A 125 -11.24 14.38 -9.25
CA GLN A 125 -10.25 14.97 -10.16
C GLN A 125 -9.03 15.46 -9.37
N LEU A 126 -7.85 15.21 -9.92
CA LEU A 126 -6.57 15.60 -9.32
C LEU A 126 -6.26 17.06 -9.66
N HIS A 127 -5.98 17.86 -8.63
CA HIS A 127 -5.57 19.26 -8.76
C HIS A 127 -4.29 19.54 -7.98
N GLU A 128 -3.39 20.33 -8.54
CA GLU A 128 -2.27 20.92 -7.79
C GLU A 128 -2.80 22.05 -6.89
N VAL A 129 -2.27 22.15 -5.68
CA VAL A 129 -2.62 23.20 -4.71
C VAL A 129 -1.37 23.79 -4.09
N ALA A 130 -1.49 25.01 -3.56
CA ALA A 130 -0.37 25.69 -2.93
C ALA A 130 0.07 25.02 -1.61
N ASP A 131 -0.87 24.46 -0.85
CA ASP A 131 -0.62 23.85 0.45
C ASP A 131 -1.74 22.86 0.81
N THR A 132 -1.37 21.72 1.40
CA THR A 132 -2.29 20.67 1.89
C THR A 132 -2.52 20.72 3.40
N THR A 133 -1.81 21.59 4.14
CA THR A 133 -1.84 21.67 5.60
C THR A 133 -2.94 22.61 6.13
N ARG A 134 -3.53 23.46 5.27
CA ARG A 134 -4.24 24.67 5.69
C ARG A 134 -5.75 24.75 5.44
N THR A 135 -6.41 23.70 4.95
CA THR A 135 -7.85 23.80 4.62
C THR A 135 -8.76 22.92 5.50
N PRO A 136 -9.00 23.29 6.78
CA PRO A 136 -10.07 22.71 7.58
C PRO A 136 -11.42 22.84 6.86
N GLY A 137 -12.21 21.77 6.81
CA GLY A 137 -13.57 21.79 6.26
C GLY A 137 -13.70 21.54 4.76
N SER A 138 -12.60 21.38 4.02
CA SER A 138 -12.67 20.99 2.60
C SER A 138 -13.19 19.55 2.43
N ASN A 139 -14.11 19.35 1.49
CA ASN A 139 -14.51 18.02 1.03
C ASN A 139 -13.43 17.34 0.19
N ALA A 140 -12.38 18.08 -0.21
CA ALA A 140 -11.26 17.53 -0.94
C ALA A 140 -10.44 16.54 -0.11
N ILE A 141 -9.75 15.64 -0.80
CA ILE A 141 -8.82 14.69 -0.23
C ILE A 141 -7.41 15.20 -0.47
N GLN A 142 -6.71 15.54 0.61
CA GLN A 142 -5.36 16.07 0.54
C GLN A 142 -4.37 14.97 0.17
N GLY A 143 -3.35 15.32 -0.62
CA GLY A 143 -2.30 14.41 -1.03
C GLY A 143 -1.00 15.11 -1.44
N ALA A 144 -0.01 14.31 -1.80
CA ALA A 144 1.24 14.78 -2.40
C ALA A 144 1.57 13.97 -3.65
N GLU A 145 2.06 14.66 -4.67
CA GLU A 145 2.74 14.04 -5.81
C GLU A 145 4.25 14.11 -5.60
N LEU A 146 4.93 12.97 -5.72
CA LEU A 146 6.39 12.90 -5.79
C LEU A 146 6.79 12.38 -7.17
N LYS A 147 7.59 13.15 -7.90
CA LYS A 147 8.25 12.70 -9.14
C LYS A 147 9.65 12.20 -8.83
N LEU A 148 9.96 10.99 -9.29
CA LEU A 148 11.23 10.33 -9.06
C LEU A 148 11.85 9.90 -10.39
N GLN A 149 13.18 9.91 -10.46
CA GLN A 149 13.94 9.19 -11.47
C GLN A 149 14.59 7.98 -10.81
N ALA A 150 14.24 6.78 -11.23
CA ALA A 150 14.90 5.56 -10.74
C ALA A 150 16.34 5.45 -11.25
N ALA A 151 17.12 4.54 -10.66
CA ALA A 151 18.52 4.31 -11.03
C ALA A 151 18.73 3.95 -12.51
N ASP A 152 17.72 3.37 -13.17
CA ASP A 152 17.72 3.03 -14.60
C ASP A 152 17.28 4.21 -15.50
N GLY A 153 17.06 5.39 -14.92
CA GLY A 153 16.58 6.59 -15.61
C GLY A 153 15.06 6.69 -15.78
N THR A 154 14.31 5.64 -15.42
CA THR A 154 12.85 5.61 -15.58
C THR A 154 12.17 6.63 -14.67
N GLN A 155 11.25 7.40 -15.26
CA GLN A 155 10.40 8.33 -14.52
C GLN A 155 9.29 7.60 -13.77
N LYS A 156 9.11 7.95 -12.50
CA LYS A 156 8.13 7.35 -11.60
C LYS A 156 7.37 8.43 -10.84
N THR A 157 6.10 8.17 -10.58
CA THR A 157 5.23 9.06 -9.82
C THR A 157 4.66 8.33 -8.61
N ILE A 158 4.77 8.93 -7.44
CA ILE A 158 4.03 8.51 -6.25
C ILE A 158 2.92 9.53 -6.02
N TYR A 159 1.69 9.06 -5.89
CA TYR A 159 0.59 9.81 -5.31
C TYR A 159 0.31 9.23 -3.93
N TYR A 160 0.43 10.05 -2.89
CA TYR A 160 -0.01 9.69 -1.55
C TYR A 160 -1.20 10.55 -1.16
N PHE A 161 -2.29 9.93 -0.71
CA PHE A 161 -3.49 10.62 -0.25
C PHE A 161 -3.81 10.25 1.20
N SER A 162 -4.18 11.25 1.99
CA SER A 162 -4.67 11.05 3.36
C SER A 162 -6.19 10.90 3.34
N ALA A 163 -6.68 9.66 3.47
CA ALA A 163 -8.12 9.39 3.44
C ALA A 163 -8.50 8.16 4.28
N ASP A 164 -9.64 8.26 4.95
CA ASP A 164 -10.32 7.11 5.55
C ASP A 164 -11.19 6.43 4.47
N LEU A 165 -10.84 5.17 4.17
CA LEU A 165 -11.51 4.36 3.15
C LEU A 165 -12.62 3.45 3.71
N SER A 166 -13.10 3.72 4.92
CA SER A 166 -14.29 3.04 5.46
C SER A 166 -15.53 3.40 4.65
N ASP A 167 -16.49 2.48 4.59
CA ASP A 167 -17.74 2.69 3.84
C ASP A 167 -18.52 3.92 4.35
N TYR A 168 -18.40 4.20 5.65
CA TYR A 168 -18.96 5.38 6.33
C TYR A 168 -18.35 6.67 5.78
N LYS A 169 -17.02 6.79 5.74
CA LYS A 169 -16.39 8.01 5.21
C LYS A 169 -16.60 8.14 3.71
N LEU A 170 -16.51 7.03 2.98
CA LEU A 170 -16.73 6.99 1.53
C LEU A 170 -18.20 7.24 1.13
N ALA A 171 -19.14 7.29 2.08
CA ALA A 171 -20.52 7.70 1.80
C ALA A 171 -20.62 9.23 1.58
N THR A 172 -19.76 10.01 2.21
CA THR A 172 -19.75 11.48 2.10
C THR A 172 -18.53 12.01 1.36
N LYS A 173 -17.43 11.25 1.30
CA LYS A 173 -16.19 11.58 0.59
C LYS A 173 -15.81 10.48 -0.40
N SER A 174 -16.54 10.38 -1.51
CA SER A 174 -16.36 9.33 -2.52
C SER A 174 -15.18 9.55 -3.49
N ALA A 175 -14.55 10.73 -3.45
CA ALA A 175 -13.44 11.11 -4.32
C ALA A 175 -12.32 10.05 -4.48
N PRO A 176 -11.87 9.32 -3.43
CA PRO A 176 -10.90 8.24 -3.60
C PRO A 176 -11.37 7.14 -4.55
N LEU A 177 -12.65 6.75 -4.47
CA LEU A 177 -13.23 5.72 -5.32
C LEU A 177 -13.37 6.17 -6.77
N ALA A 178 -13.72 7.45 -6.97
CA ALA A 178 -13.84 8.06 -8.29
C ALA A 178 -12.47 8.17 -8.96
N TYR A 179 -11.46 8.70 -8.25
CA TYR A 179 -10.09 8.82 -8.75
C TYR A 179 -9.51 7.46 -9.14
N VAL A 180 -9.58 6.44 -8.27
CA VAL A 180 -9.01 5.12 -8.59
C VAL A 180 -9.72 4.48 -9.79
N ARG A 181 -10.99 4.83 -10.06
CA ARG A 181 -11.70 4.38 -11.27
C ARG A 181 -11.23 5.04 -12.55
N THR A 182 -10.60 6.22 -12.51
CA THR A 182 -10.04 6.83 -13.73
C THR A 182 -8.71 6.19 -14.14
N LEU A 183 -8.12 5.39 -13.25
CA LEU A 183 -6.87 4.69 -13.52
C LEU A 183 -7.11 3.46 -14.40
N GLY A 184 -6.10 3.09 -15.18
CA GLY A 184 -6.10 1.87 -15.99
C GLY A 184 -6.09 0.59 -15.14
N PRO A 185 -6.05 -0.60 -15.78
CA PRO A 185 -6.05 -1.86 -15.05
C PRO A 185 -4.96 -1.87 -13.98
N LEU A 186 -5.35 -2.16 -12.75
CA LEU A 186 -4.48 -2.00 -11.59
C LEU A 186 -3.75 -3.31 -11.27
N THR A 187 -2.56 -3.17 -10.72
CA THR A 187 -2.02 -4.15 -9.79
C THR A 187 -2.24 -3.61 -8.39
N THR A 188 -3.01 -4.30 -7.56
CA THR A 188 -3.19 -3.90 -6.18
C THR A 188 -2.18 -4.60 -5.28
N TYR A 189 -1.59 -3.86 -4.35
CA TYR A 189 -0.77 -4.41 -3.28
C TYR A 189 -1.42 -4.14 -1.93
N VAL A 190 -1.45 -5.14 -1.05
CA VAL A 190 -1.99 -4.99 0.31
C VAL A 190 -1.09 -5.75 1.28
N LYS A 191 -0.74 -5.12 2.40
CA LYS A 191 0.06 -5.77 3.44
C LYS A 191 -0.26 -5.15 4.79
N SER A 192 -0.39 -6.00 5.81
CA SER A 192 -0.70 -5.64 7.20
C SER A 192 -1.86 -4.65 7.32
N ALA A 193 -2.94 -4.87 6.58
CA ALA A 193 -4.05 -3.95 6.44
C ALA A 193 -5.15 -4.14 7.50
N THR A 194 -4.79 -4.55 8.72
CA THR A 194 -5.70 -4.72 9.87
C THR A 194 -6.96 -5.57 9.56
N TYR A 195 -6.87 -6.45 8.55
CA TYR A 195 -8.02 -7.23 8.04
C TYR A 195 -9.23 -6.35 7.70
N LEU A 196 -9.00 -5.10 7.29
CA LEU A 196 -10.06 -4.11 7.08
C LEU A 196 -11.07 -4.61 6.04
N MET A 197 -10.57 -5.13 4.92
CA MET A 197 -11.41 -5.65 3.84
C MET A 197 -12.08 -7.01 4.16
N HIS A 198 -11.89 -7.59 5.35
CA HIS A 198 -12.72 -8.70 5.82
C HIS A 198 -14.08 -8.21 6.35
N LYS A 199 -14.13 -6.95 6.81
CA LYS A 199 -15.31 -6.37 7.45
C LYS A 199 -16.33 -5.93 6.40
N SER A 200 -17.60 -5.94 6.78
CA SER A 200 -18.70 -5.48 5.91
C SER A 200 -18.59 -4.00 5.59
N TYR A 201 -18.13 -3.17 6.54
CA TYR A 201 -18.01 -1.72 6.43
C TYR A 201 -16.72 -1.22 5.74
N PHE A 202 -16.02 -2.10 5.01
CA PHE A 202 -14.96 -1.76 4.06
C PHE A 202 -15.26 -2.39 2.69
N SER A 203 -16.53 -2.59 2.38
CA SER A 203 -16.97 -3.26 1.16
C SER A 203 -16.72 -2.43 -0.10
N LYS A 204 -16.84 -1.10 -0.04
CA LYS A 204 -16.69 -0.24 -1.23
C LYS A 204 -15.28 -0.30 -1.79
N ILE A 205 -14.27 -0.19 -0.93
CA ILE A 205 -12.87 -0.28 -1.33
C ILE A 205 -12.48 -1.71 -1.74
N ARG A 206 -12.95 -2.73 -1.01
CA ARG A 206 -12.78 -4.15 -1.41
C ARG A 206 -13.32 -4.40 -2.82
N ASN A 207 -14.55 -3.96 -3.08
CA ASN A 207 -15.21 -4.18 -4.37
C ASN A 207 -14.49 -3.41 -5.48
N LEU A 208 -14.04 -2.18 -5.23
CA LEU A 208 -13.21 -1.42 -6.17
C LEU A 208 -11.92 -2.18 -6.54
N VAL A 209 -11.22 -2.76 -5.56
CA VAL A 209 -10.02 -3.57 -5.83
C VAL A 209 -10.38 -4.78 -6.71
N LEU A 210 -11.43 -5.50 -6.36
CA LEU A 210 -11.93 -6.66 -7.13
C LEU A 210 -12.52 -6.27 -8.50
N GLU A 211 -12.91 -5.02 -8.70
CA GLU A 211 -13.46 -4.50 -9.96
C GLU A 211 -12.34 -4.06 -10.91
N ARG A 212 -11.30 -3.38 -10.40
CA ARG A 212 -10.29 -2.69 -11.21
C ARG A 212 -8.95 -3.38 -11.35
N SER A 213 -8.67 -4.40 -10.53
CA SER A 213 -7.35 -5.05 -10.55
C SER A 213 -7.29 -6.24 -11.51
N ASN A 214 -6.21 -6.35 -12.27
CA ASN A 214 -5.81 -7.58 -12.98
C ASN A 214 -4.96 -8.48 -12.09
N TYR A 215 -4.23 -7.88 -11.14
CA TYR A 215 -3.38 -8.58 -10.20
C TYR A 215 -3.59 -8.00 -8.80
N LEU A 216 -3.58 -8.86 -7.79
CA LEU A 216 -3.59 -8.47 -6.38
C LEU A 216 -2.57 -9.33 -5.64
N LEU A 217 -1.53 -8.69 -5.09
CA LEU A 217 -0.59 -9.34 -4.19
C LEU A 217 -0.90 -8.90 -2.77
N GLN A 218 -1.19 -9.86 -1.89
CA GLN A 218 -1.54 -9.57 -0.50
C GLN A 218 -1.06 -10.62 0.49
N ASP A 219 -0.89 -10.25 1.75
CA ASP A 219 -0.88 -11.22 2.84
C ASP A 219 -2.32 -11.62 3.24
N ASP A 220 -2.47 -12.43 4.30
CA ASP A 220 -3.77 -12.89 4.78
C ASP A 220 -4.66 -11.79 5.37
N SER A 221 -4.13 -10.58 5.58
CA SER A 221 -4.86 -9.41 6.09
C SER A 221 -5.52 -8.55 5.01
N GLY A 222 -5.36 -8.91 3.73
CA GLY A 222 -5.99 -8.24 2.60
C GLY A 222 -7.48 -8.54 2.44
N ILE A 223 -7.91 -8.88 1.24
CA ILE A 223 -9.28 -9.32 0.94
C ILE A 223 -9.42 -10.79 1.36
N ALA A 224 -10.45 -11.11 2.15
CA ALA A 224 -10.74 -12.51 2.49
C ALA A 224 -11.09 -13.33 1.25
N MET A 225 -10.61 -14.56 1.17
CA MET A 225 -10.78 -15.49 0.05
C MET A 225 -12.26 -15.67 -0.36
N LYS A 226 -13.19 -15.70 0.60
CA LYS A 226 -14.64 -15.80 0.36
C LYS A 226 -15.23 -14.70 -0.52
N TYR A 227 -14.55 -13.55 -0.65
CA TYR A 227 -15.01 -12.44 -1.49
C TYR A 227 -14.54 -12.54 -2.94
N PHE A 228 -13.63 -13.45 -3.27
CA PHE A 228 -13.20 -13.65 -4.65
C PHE A 228 -14.13 -14.62 -5.36
N PRO A 229 -14.76 -14.21 -6.49
CA PRO A 229 -15.46 -15.15 -7.36
C PRO A 229 -14.44 -16.13 -7.96
N LYS A 230 -14.49 -17.41 -7.58
CA LYS A 230 -13.50 -18.42 -8.00
C LYS A 230 -13.37 -18.56 -9.52
N SER A 231 -14.46 -18.33 -10.26
CA SER A 231 -14.49 -18.34 -11.74
C SER A 231 -13.66 -17.22 -12.38
N ASN A 232 -13.35 -16.15 -11.64
CA ASN A 232 -12.73 -14.95 -12.19
C ASN A 232 -11.24 -14.86 -11.86
N TRP A 233 -10.76 -15.65 -10.88
CA TRP A 233 -9.42 -15.52 -10.32
C TRP A 233 -8.66 -16.84 -10.32
N GLN A 234 -7.35 -16.73 -10.50
CA GLN A 234 -6.37 -17.78 -10.30
C GLN A 234 -5.45 -17.35 -9.15
N PHE A 235 -5.16 -18.26 -8.24
CA PHE A 235 -4.36 -17.97 -7.06
C PHE A 235 -3.01 -18.68 -7.11
N THR A 236 -1.97 -17.99 -6.65
CA THR A 236 -0.66 -18.58 -6.32
C THR A 236 -0.34 -18.23 -4.87
N TYR A 237 -0.04 -19.26 -4.08
CA TYR A 237 0.23 -19.15 -2.65
C TYR A 237 1.74 -19.22 -2.40
N TYR A 238 2.22 -18.47 -1.42
CA TYR A 238 3.63 -18.42 -1.04
C TYR A 238 3.80 -18.48 0.48
N GLY A 239 4.79 -19.25 0.93
CA GLY A 239 5.14 -19.36 2.35
C GLY A 239 4.18 -20.27 3.11
N THR A 240 3.87 -19.88 4.35
CA THR A 240 3.11 -20.69 5.30
C THR A 240 1.96 -19.88 5.87
N TYR A 241 0.73 -20.40 5.81
CA TYR A 241 -0.40 -19.86 6.56
C TYR A 241 -0.80 -20.83 7.68
N ARG A 242 -0.76 -20.37 8.93
CA ARG A 242 -1.26 -21.13 10.10
C ARG A 242 -2.58 -20.57 10.60
N ARG A 243 -2.57 -19.30 10.99
CA ARG A 243 -3.71 -18.51 11.47
C ARG A 243 -3.27 -17.05 11.64
N PRO A 244 -4.21 -16.10 11.70
CA PRO A 244 -3.91 -14.73 12.11
C PRO A 244 -3.26 -14.69 13.51
N ILE A 245 -2.51 -13.62 13.80
CA ILE A 245 -2.06 -13.33 15.16
C ILE A 245 -3.26 -13.19 16.11
N ASN A 246 -3.04 -13.34 17.42
CA ASN A 246 -4.12 -13.33 18.43
C ASN A 246 -5.06 -12.12 18.34
N LEU A 247 -4.52 -10.93 18.05
CA LEU A 247 -5.30 -9.71 17.86
C LEU A 247 -6.37 -9.84 16.76
N PHE A 248 -6.12 -10.66 15.75
CA PHE A 248 -6.98 -10.88 14.59
C PHE A 248 -7.50 -12.31 14.49
N ALA A 249 -7.50 -13.08 15.57
CA ALA A 249 -7.91 -14.50 15.55
C ALA A 249 -9.29 -14.74 14.92
N LYS A 250 -10.22 -13.80 15.09
CA LYS A 250 -11.58 -13.84 14.48
C LYS A 250 -11.60 -13.70 12.96
N GLN A 251 -10.46 -13.40 12.33
CA GLN A 251 -10.31 -13.25 10.88
C GLN A 251 -9.77 -14.51 10.20
N TYR A 252 -9.71 -15.63 10.93
CA TYR A 252 -9.31 -16.92 10.39
C TYR A 252 -10.13 -17.31 9.16
N GLN A 253 -9.45 -17.91 8.18
CA GLN A 253 -10.04 -18.30 6.90
C GLN A 253 -9.83 -19.81 6.68
N PRO A 254 -10.86 -20.66 6.90
CA PRO A 254 -10.74 -22.11 6.70
C PRO A 254 -10.30 -22.48 5.27
N GLU A 255 -10.79 -21.73 4.29
CA GLU A 255 -10.45 -21.90 2.87
C GLU A 255 -8.99 -21.55 2.54
N LEU A 256 -8.38 -20.61 3.29
CA LEU A 256 -6.96 -20.29 3.13
C LEU A 256 -6.11 -21.40 3.75
N THR A 257 -6.50 -21.92 4.92
CA THR A 257 -5.87 -23.11 5.51
C THR A 257 -5.91 -24.29 4.54
N ALA A 258 -7.08 -24.59 3.96
CA ALA A 258 -7.22 -25.67 2.98
C ALA A 258 -6.29 -25.47 1.77
N ALA A 259 -6.17 -24.24 1.25
CA ALA A 259 -5.29 -23.94 0.12
C ALA A 259 -3.80 -24.13 0.44
N TYR A 260 -3.34 -23.75 1.63
CA TYR A 260 -1.93 -23.96 2.03
C TYR A 260 -1.59 -25.42 2.38
N HIS A 261 -2.60 -26.24 2.70
CA HIS A 261 -2.46 -27.68 2.94
C HIS A 261 -2.69 -28.54 1.69
N ASP A 262 -3.00 -27.95 0.53
CA ASP A 262 -3.14 -28.68 -0.73
C ASP A 262 -1.79 -29.28 -1.15
N SER A 263 -1.70 -30.61 -1.13
CA SER A 263 -0.49 -31.35 -1.47
C SER A 263 -0.22 -31.44 -2.97
N LEU A 264 -1.24 -31.20 -3.81
CA LEU A 264 -1.17 -31.19 -5.28
C LEU A 264 -0.78 -29.80 -5.80
N HIS A 265 -1.28 -28.74 -5.16
CA HIS A 265 -0.99 -27.34 -5.52
C HIS A 265 -0.26 -26.62 -4.39
N ARG A 266 0.93 -27.10 -4.05
CA ARG A 266 1.69 -26.61 -2.90
C ARG A 266 2.01 -25.12 -3.00
N ALA A 267 1.95 -24.43 -1.86
CA ALA A 267 2.48 -23.08 -1.74
C ALA A 267 3.97 -23.05 -2.10
N ARG A 268 4.36 -22.02 -2.87
CA ARG A 268 5.74 -21.80 -3.28
C ARG A 268 6.57 -21.21 -2.12
N PRO A 269 7.90 -21.33 -2.13
CA PRO A 269 8.73 -20.77 -1.06
C PRO A 269 8.59 -19.24 -0.93
N LEU A 270 8.64 -18.74 0.31
CA LEU A 270 8.73 -17.32 0.64
C LEU A 270 9.98 -17.10 1.52
N PRO A 271 11.10 -16.63 0.96
CA PRO A 271 12.40 -16.61 1.65
C PRO A 271 12.61 -15.35 2.50
N PHE A 272 11.53 -14.73 2.97
CA PHE A 272 11.57 -13.54 3.81
C PHE A 272 10.28 -13.39 4.63
N GLY A 273 10.37 -12.58 5.67
CA GLY A 273 9.25 -12.21 6.52
C GLY A 273 8.41 -11.06 5.97
N THR A 274 7.08 -11.14 6.08
CA THR A 274 6.15 -10.05 5.73
C THR A 274 4.79 -10.22 6.43
N GLY A 275 4.01 -9.14 6.50
CA GLY A 275 2.68 -9.16 7.11
C GLY A 275 2.72 -9.27 8.64
N TYR A 276 1.58 -9.54 9.27
CA TYR A 276 1.51 -9.64 10.74
C TYR A 276 2.29 -10.84 11.30
N ASN A 277 2.27 -11.98 10.60
CA ASN A 277 3.09 -13.15 10.92
C ASN A 277 4.49 -13.02 10.28
N TRP A 278 5.18 -11.92 10.59
CA TRP A 278 6.40 -11.46 9.90
C TRP A 278 7.61 -12.39 9.97
N ARG A 279 7.58 -13.50 10.73
CA ARG A 279 8.68 -14.47 10.72
C ARG A 279 8.64 -15.24 9.40
N GLN A 280 9.79 -15.39 8.74
CA GLN A 280 9.89 -16.09 7.46
C GLN A 280 9.20 -17.47 7.45
N THR A 281 9.26 -18.20 8.57
CA THR A 281 8.63 -19.53 8.72
C THR A 281 7.10 -19.52 8.78
N ASP A 282 6.51 -18.36 9.07
CA ASP A 282 5.08 -18.18 9.36
C ASP A 282 4.41 -17.12 8.46
N SER A 283 5.18 -16.44 7.61
CA SER A 283 4.69 -15.43 6.68
C SER A 283 4.05 -16.07 5.46
N ASN A 284 3.05 -15.39 4.92
CA ASN A 284 2.34 -15.82 3.74
C ASN A 284 2.15 -14.67 2.74
N LEU A 285 2.08 -15.00 1.46
CA LEU A 285 1.60 -14.10 0.41
C LEU A 285 0.68 -14.87 -0.55
N LEU A 286 -0.29 -14.15 -1.09
CA LEU A 286 -1.24 -14.60 -2.08
C LEU A 286 -1.14 -13.67 -3.29
N LEU A 287 -0.82 -14.23 -4.44
CA LEU A 287 -1.01 -13.55 -5.72
C LEU A 287 -2.32 -14.03 -6.34
N ALA A 288 -3.29 -13.13 -6.44
CA ALA A 288 -4.50 -13.33 -7.21
C ALA A 288 -4.34 -12.70 -8.60
N LYS A 289 -4.46 -13.51 -9.65
CA LYS A 289 -4.45 -13.09 -11.05
C LYS A 289 -5.84 -13.25 -11.64
N ARG A 290 -6.37 -12.20 -12.28
CA ARG A 290 -7.64 -12.28 -12.99
C ARG A 290 -7.49 -13.18 -14.22
N ARG A 291 -8.45 -14.09 -14.42
CA ARG A 291 -8.46 -15.03 -15.56
C ARG A 291 -8.73 -14.33 -16.88
N ALA A 292 -9.66 -13.38 -16.89
CA ALA A 292 -9.97 -12.52 -18.03
C ALA A 292 -9.53 -11.08 -17.71
N PRO A 293 -8.39 -10.60 -18.21
CA PRO A 293 -7.89 -9.27 -17.91
C PRO A 293 -8.88 -8.16 -18.30
N ILE A 294 -8.92 -7.11 -17.48
CA ILE A 294 -9.57 -5.85 -17.80
C ILE A 294 -8.69 -5.16 -18.85
N ASN A 295 -9.28 -4.80 -19.98
CA ASN A 295 -8.63 -3.98 -21.00
C ASN A 295 -8.75 -2.49 -20.64
N LYS A 296 -7.81 -1.69 -21.14
CA LYS A 296 -7.88 -0.22 -21.02
C LYS A 296 -9.08 0.34 -21.77
#